data_AF-A0A396IEQ7-F1
#
_entry.id   AF-A0A396IEQ7-F1
#
_cell.length_a   1.000
_cell.length_b   1.000
_cell.length_c   1.000
_cell.angle_alpha   90.00
_cell.angle_beta   90.00
_cell.angle_gamma   90.00
#
_symmetry.space_group_name_H-M   'P 1'
#
loop_
_entity.id
_entity.type
_entity.pdbx_description
1 polymer ?
#
loop_
_entity_poly.entity_id
_entity_poly.type
_entity_poly.pdbx_seq_one_letter_code
_entity_poly.pdbx_strand_id
1 'polypeptide(L)'
;MSNGVLAGFPVVGVRAVLVDSTYHDVDSSVKAFQLAASLAFMEGMRKAKPLMLEPTMKLEVVTPEEHYEDVLGDLSRRRGQIISVGEKPDKLYLCAEMFLYVGTLRVLTEGRASYSMQFDRFDTVSRNIQNELTTNY
;
A
#
# COMPACT_ATOMS: atom_id res chain seq x y z
N MET A 1 -5.10 -16.84 -3.83
CA MET A 1 -4.69 -15.63 -3.08
C MET A 1 -4.28 -14.47 -4.00
N SER A 2 -3.97 -14.74 -5.27
CA SER A 2 -3.60 -13.70 -6.25
C SER A 2 -4.74 -12.72 -6.56
N ASN A 3 -6.00 -13.17 -6.46
CA ASN A 3 -7.18 -12.35 -6.67
C ASN A 3 -7.95 -12.22 -5.34
N GLY A 4 -7.82 -11.05 -4.70
CA GLY A 4 -8.54 -10.70 -3.49
C GLY A 4 -10.00 -10.31 -3.77
N VAL A 5 -10.81 -10.35 -2.71
CA VAL A 5 -12.28 -10.19 -2.82
C VAL A 5 -12.72 -8.72 -3.01
N LEU A 6 -11.85 -7.74 -2.69
CA LEU A 6 -12.21 -6.32 -2.75
C LEU A 6 -12.08 -5.72 -4.16
N ALA A 7 -10.90 -5.81 -4.77
CA ALA A 7 -10.60 -5.19 -6.06
C ALA A 7 -9.62 -6.03 -6.89
N GLY A 8 -9.62 -7.36 -6.69
CA GLY A 8 -8.75 -8.27 -7.44
C GLY A 8 -7.26 -8.22 -7.08
N PHE A 9 -6.83 -7.37 -6.15
CA PHE A 9 -5.43 -7.31 -5.70
C PHE A 9 -4.99 -8.56 -4.91
N PRO A 10 -3.70 -8.90 -4.91
CA PRO A 10 -3.16 -9.99 -4.10
C PRO A 10 -3.46 -9.80 -2.61
N VAL A 11 -3.82 -10.88 -1.93
CA VAL A 11 -4.09 -10.87 -0.49
C VAL A 11 -2.80 -11.20 0.27
N VAL A 12 -2.45 -10.35 1.25
CA VAL A 12 -1.29 -10.51 2.15
C VAL A 12 -1.73 -10.52 3.61
N GLY A 13 -0.83 -10.92 4.52
CA GLY A 13 -1.09 -10.88 5.96
C GLY A 13 -2.10 -11.93 6.47
N VAL A 14 -2.27 -13.02 5.74
CA VAL A 14 -3.22 -14.10 6.11
C VAL A 14 -2.48 -15.29 6.70
N ARG A 15 -3.02 -15.84 7.79
CA ARG A 15 -2.67 -17.15 8.31
C ARG A 15 -3.84 -18.10 8.07
N ALA A 16 -3.63 -19.13 7.25
CA ALA A 16 -4.61 -20.19 7.04
C ALA A 16 -4.28 -21.39 7.93
N VAL A 17 -5.28 -21.94 8.62
CA VAL A 17 -5.14 -23.14 9.44
C VAL A 17 -6.25 -24.11 9.03
N LEU A 18 -5.86 -25.32 8.63
CA LEU A 18 -6.81 -26.41 8.43
C LEU A 18 -7.15 -26.99 9.80
N VAL A 19 -8.42 -26.88 10.19
CA VAL A 19 -8.90 -27.35 11.50
C VAL A 19 -9.43 -28.77 11.41
N ASP A 20 -10.18 -29.07 10.35
CA ASP A 20 -10.79 -30.38 10.11
C ASP A 20 -10.94 -30.64 8.61
N SER A 21 -10.96 -31.90 8.20
CA SER A 21 -11.14 -32.31 6.81
C SER A 21 -11.73 -33.71 6.70
N THR A 22 -12.57 -33.92 5.69
CA THR A 22 -13.03 -35.24 5.26
C THR A 22 -12.65 -35.47 3.80
N TYR A 23 -12.51 -36.74 3.42
CA TYR A 23 -12.25 -37.11 2.02
C TYR A 23 -12.88 -38.45 1.68
N HIS A 24 -13.01 -38.71 0.39
CA HIS A 24 -13.49 -39.96 -0.20
C HIS A 24 -12.43 -40.54 -1.14
N ASP A 25 -12.06 -41.81 -0.97
CA ASP A 25 -10.92 -42.43 -1.69
C ASP A 25 -11.05 -42.40 -3.22
N VAL A 26 -12.27 -42.44 -3.75
CA VAL A 26 -12.53 -42.56 -5.19
C VAL A 26 -12.84 -41.21 -5.85
N ASP A 27 -13.55 -40.34 -5.14
CA ASP A 27 -14.06 -39.07 -5.71
C ASP A 27 -13.18 -37.86 -5.35
N SER A 28 -12.25 -38.02 -4.41
CA SER A 28 -11.34 -36.94 -4.03
C SER A 28 -10.18 -36.86 -5.00
N SER A 29 -9.88 -35.65 -5.45
CA SER A 29 -8.75 -35.36 -6.32
C SER A 29 -8.05 -34.09 -5.87
N VAL A 30 -6.79 -33.92 -6.27
CA VAL A 30 -6.02 -32.70 -6.01
C VAL A 30 -6.78 -31.45 -6.45
N LYS A 31 -7.45 -31.51 -7.61
CA LYS A 31 -8.27 -30.41 -8.13
C LYS A 31 -9.49 -30.12 -7.25
N ALA A 32 -10.14 -31.15 -6.72
CA ALA A 32 -11.26 -30.98 -5.80
C ALA A 32 -10.85 -30.26 -4.51
N PHE A 33 -9.70 -30.61 -3.92
CA PHE A 33 -9.17 -29.91 -2.75
C PHE A 33 -8.74 -28.48 -3.04
N GLN A 34 -8.12 -28.22 -4.20
CA GLN A 34 -7.77 -26.86 -4.62
C GLN A 34 -9.02 -25.98 -4.75
N LEU A 35 -10.10 -26.53 -5.32
CA LEU A 35 -11.37 -25.83 -5.43
C LEU A 35 -12.00 -25.59 -4.05
N ALA A 36 -12.06 -26.62 -3.20
CA ALA A 36 -12.58 -26.50 -1.84
C ALA A 36 -11.84 -25.44 -1.02
N ALA A 37 -10.50 -25.41 -1.11
CA ALA A 37 -9.67 -24.39 -0.45
C ALA A 37 -9.95 -22.98 -1.00
N SER A 38 -10.14 -22.83 -2.31
CA SER A 38 -10.48 -21.55 -2.94
C SER A 38 -11.83 -21.03 -2.47
N LEU A 39 -12.85 -21.89 -2.42
CA LEU A 39 -14.19 -21.56 -1.94
C LEU A 39 -14.16 -21.16 -0.46
N ALA A 40 -13.50 -21.96 0.38
CA ALA A 40 -13.36 -21.69 1.81
C ALA A 40 -12.63 -20.36 2.07
N PHE A 41 -11.58 -20.09 1.30
CA PHE A 41 -10.85 -18.81 1.38
C PHE A 41 -11.74 -17.63 1.01
N MET A 42 -12.50 -17.71 -0.10
CA MET A 42 -13.40 -16.62 -0.50
C MET A 42 -14.48 -16.34 0.54
N GLU A 43 -15.09 -17.38 1.11
CA GLU A 43 -16.10 -17.22 2.14
C GLU A 43 -15.52 -16.64 3.44
N GLY A 44 -14.38 -17.16 3.89
CA GLY A 44 -13.68 -16.66 5.08
C GLY A 44 -13.26 -15.20 4.92
N MET A 45 -12.69 -14.83 3.77
CA MET A 45 -12.28 -13.46 3.48
C MET A 45 -13.45 -12.49 3.50
N ARG A 46 -14.62 -12.83 2.97
CA ARG A 46 -15.81 -11.95 3.03
C ARG A 46 -16.23 -11.64 4.47
N LYS A 47 -16.12 -12.61 5.37
CA LYS A 47 -16.47 -12.45 6.79
C LYS A 47 -15.39 -11.71 7.59
N ALA A 48 -14.14 -11.77 7.14
CA ALA A 48 -12.98 -11.21 7.82
C ALA A 48 -12.84 -9.68 7.72
N LYS A 49 -13.72 -8.98 6.98
CA LYS A 49 -13.66 -7.52 6.75
C LYS A 49 -12.28 -7.09 6.21
N PRO A 50 -11.91 -7.52 4.99
CA PRO A 50 -10.59 -7.23 4.45
C PRO A 50 -10.39 -5.73 4.29
N LEU A 51 -9.15 -5.30 4.40
CA LEU A 51 -8.74 -3.90 4.20
C LEU A 51 -7.83 -3.82 2.98
N MET A 52 -7.98 -2.76 2.20
CA MET A 52 -7.05 -2.46 1.13
C MET A 52 -5.79 -1.82 1.71
N LEU A 53 -4.64 -2.23 1.20
CA LEU A 53 -3.34 -1.74 1.63
C LEU A 53 -2.65 -0.98 0.48
N GLU A 54 -2.03 0.15 0.81
CA GLU A 54 -1.15 0.90 -0.09
C GLU A 54 0.31 0.82 0.39
N PRO A 55 1.29 0.75 -0.53
CA PRO A 55 2.68 0.85 -0.16
C PRO A 55 2.97 2.25 0.36
N THR A 56 3.64 2.31 1.50
CA THR A 56 4.04 3.54 2.13
C THR A 56 5.55 3.67 2.06
N MET A 57 6.01 4.83 1.60
CA MET A 57 7.40 5.09 1.29
C MET A 57 8.02 6.02 2.32
N LYS A 58 9.20 5.66 2.79
CA LYS A 58 10.08 6.51 3.57
C LYS A 58 10.90 7.37 2.61
N LEU A 59 10.73 8.67 2.72
CA LEU A 59 11.27 9.68 1.83
C LEU A 59 12.23 10.59 2.59
N GLU A 60 13.42 10.77 2.06
CA GLU A 60 14.38 11.76 2.52
C GLU A 60 14.48 12.87 1.47
N VAL A 61 14.14 14.10 1.83
CA VAL A 61 14.22 15.24 0.89
C VAL A 61 15.26 16.24 1.38
N VAL A 62 16.14 16.62 0.48
CA VAL A 62 17.17 17.64 0.64
C VAL A 62 16.80 18.83 -0.23
N THR A 63 16.54 19.99 0.39
CA THR A 63 16.13 21.20 -0.31
C THR A 63 16.75 22.45 0.30
N PRO A 64 17.04 23.50 -0.49
CA PRO A 64 17.35 24.83 0.04
C PRO A 64 16.24 25.37 0.94
N GLU A 65 16.60 26.21 1.92
CA GLU A 65 15.66 26.79 2.90
C GLU A 65 14.55 27.63 2.25
N GLU A 66 14.87 28.33 1.16
CA GLU A 66 13.90 29.16 0.43
C GLU A 66 12.73 28.37 -0.20
N HIS A 67 12.91 27.08 -0.46
CA HIS A 67 11.87 26.19 -1.01
C HIS A 67 11.24 25.27 0.05
N TYR A 68 11.61 25.46 1.32
CA TYR A 68 11.23 24.56 2.42
C TYR A 68 9.71 24.45 2.56
N GLU A 69 9.00 25.59 2.54
CA GLU A 69 7.56 25.66 2.77
C GLU A 69 6.79 25.04 1.61
N ASP A 70 7.24 25.27 0.37
CA ASP A 70 6.64 24.71 -0.83
C ASP A 70 6.76 23.18 -0.87
N VAL A 71 7.96 22.66 -0.58
CA VAL A 71 8.19 21.21 -0.50
C VAL A 71 7.35 20.58 0.62
N LEU A 72 7.29 21.23 1.79
CA LEU A 72 6.50 20.73 2.91
C LEU A 72 4.99 20.75 2.61
N GLY A 73 4.52 21.79 1.94
CA GLY A 73 3.14 21.93 1.50
C GLY A 73 2.74 20.85 0.50
N ASP A 74 3.59 20.57 -0.49
CA ASP A 74 3.33 19.49 -1.46
C ASP A 74 3.30 18.11 -0.81
N LEU A 75 4.26 17.83 0.08
CA LEU A 75 4.29 16.56 0.82
C LEU A 75 3.06 16.39 1.71
N SER A 76 2.59 17.45 2.36
CA SER A 76 1.36 17.42 3.15
C SER A 76 0.13 17.16 2.28
N ARG A 77 0.06 17.76 1.08
CA ARG A 77 -1.03 17.50 0.10
C ARG A 77 -1.04 16.05 -0.37
N ARG A 78 0.14 15.41 -0.45
CA ARG A 78 0.31 13.99 -0.81
C ARG A 78 0.08 13.02 0.34
N ARG A 79 -0.51 13.46 1.45
CA ARG A 79 -0.73 12.67 2.68
C ARG A 79 0.59 12.25 3.33
N GLY A 80 1.64 13.04 3.13
CA GLY A 80 2.95 12.85 3.74
C GLY A 80 2.91 13.18 5.23
N GLN A 81 3.39 12.26 6.06
CA GLN A 81 3.62 12.51 7.49
C GLN A 81 5.08 12.82 7.75
N ILE A 82 5.37 13.89 8.48
CA ILE A 82 6.73 14.24 8.92
C ILE A 82 7.13 13.31 10.06
N ILE A 83 8.22 12.55 9.88
CA ILE A 83 8.79 11.69 10.93
C ILE A 83 9.83 12.48 11.72
N SER A 84 10.72 13.21 11.04
CA SER A 84 11.77 13.99 11.69
C SER A 84 12.23 15.16 10.84
N VAL A 85 12.57 16.26 11.51
CA VAL A 85 13.23 17.43 10.92
C VAL A 85 14.61 17.54 11.57
N GLY A 86 15.66 17.19 10.82
CA GLY A 86 17.05 17.37 11.25
C GLY A 86 17.56 18.78 10.96
N GLU A 87 18.69 19.18 11.57
CA GLU A 87 19.24 20.53 11.42
C GLU A 87 19.80 20.83 10.01
N LYS A 88 20.17 19.82 9.19
CA LYS A 88 20.57 19.95 7.78
C LYS A 88 20.51 18.59 7.07
N PRO A 89 20.26 18.54 5.74
CA PRO A 89 19.03 18.91 5.06
C PRO A 89 18.01 17.77 5.01
N ASP A 90 18.23 16.68 5.76
CA ASP A 90 17.49 15.43 5.62
C ASP A 90 16.19 15.50 6.41
N LYS A 91 15.09 15.62 5.69
CA LYS A 91 13.75 15.48 6.27
C LYS A 91 13.16 14.15 5.89
N LEU A 92 12.68 13.45 6.91
CA LEU A 92 12.10 12.15 6.73
C LEU A 92 10.57 12.24 6.69
N TYR A 93 9.99 11.79 5.60
CA TYR A 93 8.56 11.76 5.38
C TYR A 93 8.08 10.35 5.09
N LEU A 94 6.84 10.07 5.49
CA LEU A 94 6.13 8.85 5.15
C LEU A 94 5.01 9.19 4.18
N CYS A 95 5.07 8.72 2.94
CA CYS A 95 4.10 9.09 1.90
C CYS A 95 3.68 7.89 1.05
N ALA A 96 2.38 7.78 0.78
CA ALA A 96 1.82 6.72 -0.07
C ALA A 96 1.76 7.12 -1.56
N GLU A 97 1.80 8.42 -1.88
CA GLU A 97 1.48 8.93 -3.22
C GLU A 97 2.66 9.65 -3.88
N MET A 98 3.53 8.85 -4.52
CA MET A 98 4.84 9.33 -5.03
C MET A 98 4.99 9.22 -6.55
N PHE A 99 3.92 8.87 -7.27
CA PHE A 99 3.98 8.80 -8.73
C PHE A 99 4.37 10.17 -9.32
N LEU A 100 5.41 10.17 -10.17
CA LEU A 100 5.99 11.36 -10.81
C LEU A 100 6.51 12.45 -9.87
N TYR A 101 6.81 12.12 -8.60
CA TYR A 101 7.29 13.12 -7.63
C TYR A 101 8.55 13.88 -8.07
N VAL A 102 9.48 13.22 -8.80
CA VAL A 102 10.68 13.87 -9.38
C VAL A 102 10.33 15.13 -10.17
N GLY A 103 9.29 15.06 -11.01
CA GLY A 103 8.88 16.17 -11.86
C GLY A 103 8.34 17.33 -11.03
N THR A 104 7.46 17.05 -10.09
CA THR A 104 6.88 18.05 -9.19
C THR A 104 7.95 18.71 -8.32
N LEU A 105 8.82 17.93 -7.69
CA LEU A 105 9.89 18.46 -6.84
C LEU A 105 10.84 19.37 -7.62
N ARG A 106 11.18 18.98 -8.85
CA ARG A 106 12.05 19.80 -9.72
C ARG A 106 11.41 21.15 -10.05
N VAL A 107 10.11 21.18 -10.32
CA VAL A 107 9.39 22.44 -10.60
C VAL A 107 9.32 23.33 -9.37
N LEU A 108 8.99 22.75 -8.20
CA LEU A 108 8.87 23.50 -6.95
C LEU A 108 10.18 24.12 -6.49
N THR A 109 11.31 23.45 -6.76
CA THR A 109 12.62 23.85 -6.22
C THR A 109 13.58 24.40 -7.28
N GLU A 110 13.06 24.66 -8.48
CA GLU A 110 13.86 25.06 -9.65
C GLU A 110 15.02 24.07 -9.95
N GLY A 111 14.81 22.81 -9.60
CA GLY A 111 15.79 21.73 -9.72
C GLY A 111 16.92 21.72 -8.70
N ARG A 112 16.74 22.43 -7.57
CA ARG A 112 17.75 22.53 -6.50
C ARG A 112 17.54 21.54 -5.36
N ALA A 113 16.45 20.78 -5.36
CA ALA A 113 16.22 19.70 -4.39
C ALA A 113 16.52 18.31 -4.96
N SER A 114 16.89 17.40 -4.07
CA SER A 114 17.04 15.97 -4.33
C SER A 114 16.21 15.17 -3.31
N TYR A 115 15.88 13.93 -3.66
CA TYR A 115 15.22 13.03 -2.73
C TYR A 115 15.71 11.59 -2.87
N SER A 116 15.61 10.84 -1.77
CA SER A 116 15.80 9.40 -1.72
C SER A 116 14.51 8.73 -1.20
N MET A 117 14.12 7.60 -1.79
CA MET A 117 12.87 6.91 -1.46
C MET A 117 13.12 5.42 -1.23
N GLN A 118 12.62 4.90 -0.12
CA GLN A 118 12.69 3.49 0.24
C GLN A 118 11.32 2.98 0.69
N PHE A 119 11.04 1.71 0.41
CA PHE A 119 9.83 1.08 0.92
C PHE A 119 9.92 0.96 2.44
N ASP A 120 8.88 1.40 3.14
CA ASP A 120 8.78 1.26 4.60
C ASP A 120 7.87 0.08 4.95
N ARG A 121 6.59 0.18 4.61
CA ARG A 121 5.57 -0.82 4.92
C ARG A 121 4.34 -0.67 4.05
N PHE A 122 3.45 -1.64 4.14
CA PHE A 122 2.07 -1.47 3.70
C PHE A 122 1.24 -0.84 4.82
N ASP A 123 0.38 0.11 4.47
CA ASP A 123 -0.57 0.73 5.39
C ASP A 123 -1.98 0.74 4.79
N THR A 124 -2.99 0.96 5.62
CA THR A 124 -4.39 0.94 5.18
C THR A 124 -4.69 2.13 4.28
N VAL A 125 -5.31 1.86 3.13
CA VAL A 125 -5.79 2.92 2.23
C VAL A 125 -6.88 3.74 2.92
N SER A 126 -6.88 5.06 2.73
CA SER A 126 -7.98 5.90 3.23
C SER A 126 -9.33 5.50 2.61
N ARG A 127 -10.42 5.54 3.39
CA ARG A 127 -11.77 5.14 2.94
C ARG A 127 -12.21 5.83 1.65
N ASN A 128 -11.85 7.10 1.46
CA ASN A 128 -12.23 7.86 0.27
C ASN A 128 -11.64 7.22 -1.00
N ILE A 129 -10.36 6.85 -0.95
CA ILE A 129 -9.64 6.24 -2.07
C ILE A 129 -10.08 4.79 -2.27
N GLN A 130 -10.38 4.06 -1.19
CA GLN A 130 -10.93 2.70 -1.31
C GLN A 130 -12.24 2.70 -2.11
N ASN A 131 -13.14 3.64 -1.85
CA ASN A 131 -14.42 3.74 -2.57
C ASN A 131 -14.21 4.07 -4.05
N GLU A 132 -13.26 4.96 -4.36
CA GLU A 132 -12.91 5.32 -5.73
C GLU A 132 -12.35 4.12 -6.51
N LEU A 133 -11.40 3.40 -5.91
CA LEU A 133 -10.79 2.21 -6.54
C LEU A 133 -11.80 1.07 -6.73
N THR A 134 -12.73 0.89 -5.81
CA THR A 134 -13.78 -0.15 -5.92
C THR A 134 -14.83 0.19 -6.98
N THR A 135 -14.94 1.45 -7.40
CA THR A 135 -15.88 1.87 -8.46
C THR A 135 -15.30 1.69 -9.86
N ASN A 136 -13.98 1.76 -9.98
CA ASN A 136 -13.26 1.67 -11.26
C ASN A 136 -12.90 0.23 -11.68
N TYR A 137 -13.24 -0.76 -10.85
CA TYR A 137 -13.03 -2.20 -11.07
C TYR A 137 -14.32 -2.98 -10.83
#